data_AF-A0A024F8G8-F1
#
_entry.id   AF-A0A024F8G8-F1
#
_cell.length_a   1.000
_cell.length_b   1.000
_cell.length_c   1.000
_cell.angle_alpha   90.00
_cell.angle_beta   90.00
_cell.angle_gamma   90.00
#
_symmetry.space_group_name_H-M   'P 1'
#
loop_
_entity.id
_entity.type
_entity.pdbx_description
1 polymer ?
#
loop_
_entity_poly.entity_id
_entity_poly.type
_entity_poly.pdbx_seq_one_letter_code
_entity_poly.pdbx_strand_id
1 'polypeptide(L)' 'DMFVMDDGWFGQRNDDTSSLGDWEVNAEKLPGGLKQLADKINDIGLDFGIWVEPEMVNPES' A
#
# COMPACT_ATOMS: atom_id res chain seq x y z
N ASP A 1 9.26 -0.23 17.79
CA ASP A 1 8.24 0.68 17.24
C ASP A 1 7.94 0.29 15.79
N MET A 2 6.74 0.60 15.29
CA MET A 2 6.26 0.14 13.97
C MET A 2 5.66 1.30 13.19
N PHE A 3 5.96 1.35 11.90
CA PHE A 3 5.30 2.21 10.93
C PHE A 3 4.29 1.37 10.13
N VAL A 4 3.05 1.82 10.06
CA VAL A 4 1.99 1.15 9.29
C VAL A 4 1.57 2.05 8.13
N MET A 5 1.64 1.52 6.91
CA MET A 5 1.09 2.18 5.74
C MET A 5 -0.38 1.79 5.57
N ASP A 6 -1.24 2.78 5.66
CA ASP A 6 -2.69 2.66 5.54
C ASP A 6 -3.15 2.70 4.06
N ASP A 7 -4.45 2.91 3.80
CA ASP A 7 -5.06 2.89 2.46
C ASP A 7 -4.32 3.77 1.42
N GLY A 8 -4.39 3.37 0.15
CA GLY A 8 -3.89 4.12 -1.00
C GLY A 8 -2.57 3.63 -1.62
N TRP A 9 -1.99 2.53 -1.14
CA TRP A 9 -0.71 1.99 -1.63
C TRP A 9 -0.83 1.14 -2.90
N PHE A 10 -2.05 0.78 -3.28
CA PHE A 10 -2.36 -0.19 -4.33
C PHE A 10 -3.20 0.43 -5.47
N GLY A 11 -3.22 -0.23 -6.63
CA GLY A 11 -4.00 0.18 -7.80
C GLY A 11 -3.83 1.66 -8.18
N GLN A 12 -4.93 2.32 -8.56
CA GLN A 12 -5.01 3.78 -8.72
C GLN A 12 -5.80 4.44 -7.59
N ARG A 13 -5.71 3.88 -6.37
CA ARG A 13 -6.41 4.31 -5.15
C ARG A 13 -5.98 5.70 -4.68
N ASN A 14 -6.39 6.73 -5.40
CA ASN A 14 -6.13 8.14 -5.10
C ASN A 14 -7.26 8.78 -4.28
N ASP A 15 -8.42 8.13 -4.26
CA ASP A 15 -9.58 8.40 -3.43
C ASP A 15 -10.23 7.07 -3.00
N ASP A 16 -11.37 7.14 -2.29
CA ASP A 16 -12.08 5.98 -1.75
C ASP A 16 -13.07 5.32 -2.74
N THR A 17 -13.11 5.79 -4.00
CA THR A 17 -14.15 5.40 -4.97
C THR A 17 -13.76 4.28 -5.94
N SER A 18 -12.48 3.87 -5.98
CA SER A 18 -11.94 2.87 -6.92
C SER A 18 -10.89 1.92 -6.31
N SER A 19 -10.48 0.89 -7.05
CA SER A 19 -9.31 0.03 -6.79
C SER A 19 -9.33 -0.96 -5.59
N LEU A 20 -10.37 -1.02 -4.73
CA LEU A 20 -10.44 -2.17 -3.79
C LEU A 20 -10.58 -3.46 -4.61
N GLY A 21 -9.73 -4.44 -4.32
CA GLY A 21 -9.57 -5.67 -5.10
C GLY A 21 -8.25 -5.72 -5.88
N ASP A 22 -7.66 -4.58 -6.24
CA ASP A 22 -6.42 -4.48 -7.02
C ASP A 22 -5.20 -4.34 -6.12
N TRP A 23 -4.82 -5.42 -5.42
CA TRP A 23 -3.74 -5.43 -4.41
C TRP A 23 -2.31 -5.37 -5.00
N GLU A 24 -2.14 -4.80 -6.20
CA GLU A 24 -0.85 -4.54 -6.82
C GLU A 24 -0.35 -3.15 -6.45
N VAL A 25 0.97 -3.01 -6.20
CA VAL A 25 1.55 -1.74 -5.73
C VAL A 25 1.39 -0.62 -6.78
N ASN A 26 0.98 0.56 -6.33
CA ASN A 26 0.99 1.74 -7.18
C ASN A 26 2.44 2.22 -7.41
N ALA A 27 3.00 1.93 -8.58
CA ALA A 27 4.38 2.29 -8.93
C ALA A 27 4.58 3.81 -9.12
N GLU A 28 3.53 4.59 -9.36
CA GLU A 28 3.65 6.06 -9.44
C GLU A 28 3.88 6.66 -8.03
N LYS A 29 3.15 6.16 -7.02
CA LYS A 29 3.33 6.56 -5.61
C LYS A 29 4.57 5.92 -4.98
N LEU A 30 4.85 4.67 -5.33
CA LEU A 30 5.95 3.87 -4.79
C LEU A 30 6.84 3.34 -5.93
N PRO A 31 7.70 4.20 -6.54
CA PRO A 31 8.55 3.81 -7.68
C PRO A 31 9.54 2.66 -7.39
N GLY A 32 9.88 2.44 -6.12
CA GLY A 32 10.70 1.31 -5.67
C GLY A 32 9.90 0.11 -5.15
N GLY A 33 8.57 0.17 -5.25
CA GLY A 33 7.65 -0.80 -4.67
C GLY A 33 7.67 -0.85 -3.14
N LEU A 34 6.86 -1.75 -2.57
CA LEU A 34 6.78 -1.97 -1.12
C LEU A 34 8.12 -2.37 -0.51
N LYS A 35 8.92 -3.17 -1.24
CA LYS A 35 10.20 -3.67 -0.73
C LYS A 35 11.15 -2.51 -0.40
N GLN A 36 11.31 -1.54 -1.31
CA GLN A 36 12.22 -0.42 -1.05
C GLN A 36 11.76 0.42 0.15
N LEU A 37 10.44 0.60 0.33
CA LEU A 37 9.92 1.31 1.49
C LEU A 37 10.17 0.52 2.78
N ALA A 38 9.84 -0.78 2.80
CA ALA A 38 10.05 -1.65 3.95
C ALA A 38 11.54 -1.69 4.36
N ASP A 39 12.45 -1.84 3.40
CA ASP A 39 13.90 -1.83 3.64
C ASP A 39 14.33 -0.52 4.34
N LYS A 40 13.88 0.65 3.84
CA LYS A 40 14.18 1.95 4.44
C LYS A 40 13.64 2.10 5.86
N ILE A 41 12.45 1.57 6.13
CA ILE A 41 11.82 1.61 7.46
C ILE A 41 12.56 0.69 8.43
N ASN A 42 12.97 -0.49 7.98
CA ASN A 42 13.79 -1.39 8.78
C ASN A 42 15.19 -0.82 9.08
N ASP A 43 15.81 -0.13 8.11
CA ASP A 43 17.12 0.50 8.28
C ASP A 43 17.13 1.60 9.36
N ILE A 44 15.99 2.26 9.62
CA ILE A 44 15.84 3.24 10.71
C ILE A 44 15.39 2.61 12.04
N GLY A 45 15.32 1.28 12.12
CA GLY A 45 15.02 0.53 13.34
C GLY A 45 13.52 0.38 13.65
N LEU A 46 12.65 0.54 12.64
CA LEU A 46 11.21 0.35 12.77
C LEU A 46 10.74 -0.90 12.03
N ASP A 47 9.71 -1.56 12.57
CA ASP A 47 8.97 -2.60 11.84
C ASP A 47 8.04 -1.96 10.80
N PHE A 48 7.72 -2.68 9.73
CA PHE A 48 6.82 -2.21 8.66
C PHE A 48 5.53 -3.05 8.63
N GLY A 49 4.39 -2.37 8.72
CA GLY A 49 3.05 -2.95 8.55
C GLY A 49 2.33 -2.36 7.33
N ILE A 50 1.36 -3.10 6.81
CA ILE A 50 0.55 -2.68 5.66
C ILE A 50 -0.93 -3.00 5.89
N TRP A 51 -1.80 -2.10 5.46
CA TRP A 51 -3.24 -2.29 5.50
C TRP A 51 -3.76 -3.04 4.27
N VAL A 52 -4.74 -3.92 4.47
CA VAL A 52 -5.45 -4.65 3.40
C VAL A 52 -6.92 -4.81 3.81
N GLU A 53 -7.84 -4.66 2.86
CA GLU A 53 -9.28 -4.93 3.05
C GLU A 53 -9.77 -5.99 2.05
N PRO A 54 -9.39 -7.26 2.24
CA PRO A 54 -9.59 -8.31 1.24
C PRO A 54 -11.07 -8.70 1.04
N GLU A 55 -11.97 -8.21 1.87
CA GLU A 55 -13.41 -8.53 1.83
C GLU A 55 -14.19 -7.67 0.84
N MET A 56 -13.58 -6.61 0.29
CA MET A 56 -14.24 -5.62 -0.57
C MET A 56 -13.71 -5.64 -2.01
N VAL A 57 -14.57 -5.26 -2.96
CA VAL A 57 -14.22 -5.03 -4.37
C VAL A 57 -14.98 -3.81 -4.91
N ASN A 58 -14.32 -2.94 -5.67
CA ASN A 58 -14.97 -1.84 -6.38
C ASN A 58 -15.47 -2.30 -7.76
N PRO A 59 -16.59 -1.76 -8.29
CA PRO A 59 -17.01 -2.03 -9.68
C PRO A 59 -15.98 -1.55 -10.72
N GLU A 60 -15.20 -0.52 -10.36
CA GLU A 60 -14.02 -0.04 -11.09
C GLU A 60 -12.75 -0.57 -10.40
N SER A 61 -12.50 -1.85 -10.63
CA SER A 61 -11.26 -2.59 -10.35
C SER A 61 -10.80 -3.26 -11.64
#